data_AF-A0A9N9IGB3-F1
#
_entry.id   AF-A0A9N9IGB3-F1
#
_cell.length_a   1.000
_cell.length_b   1.000
_cell.length_c   1.000
_cell.angle_alpha   90.00
_cell.angle_beta   90.00
_cell.angle_gamma   90.00
#
_symmetry.space_group_name_H-M   'P 1'
#
loop_
_entity.id
_entity.type
_entity.pdbx_description
1 polymer ?
#
loop_
_entity_poly.entity_id
_entity_poly.type
_entity_poly.pdbx_seq_one_letter_code
_entity_poly.pdbx_strand_id
1 'polypeptide(L)'
;SIRNANVASRVVYLSSKTSDKVYPHLTLPELTYLATMGGAQLVNLENVIGNFIVGKEFDALLIDPEAEGSPMQIFDEIDTIDRIFEKFIFLGDDRNIKAVFVRGRKVSGTDITNL
;
A
#
# COMPACT_ATOMS: atom_id res chain seq x y z
N SER A 1 2.96 -4.18 9.75
CA SER A 1 2.24 -3.31 8.80
C SER A 1 3.22 -2.33 8.17
N ILE A 2 2.87 -1.74 7.01
CA ILE A 2 3.68 -0.70 6.33
C ILE A 2 4.01 0.46 7.29
N ARG A 3 3.04 0.92 8.09
CA ARG A 3 3.23 2.02 9.07
C ARG A 3 4.32 1.71 10.09
N ASN A 4 4.31 0.51 10.68
CA ASN A 4 5.32 0.10 11.66
C ASN A 4 6.71 -0.01 11.02
N ALA A 5 6.79 -0.52 9.77
CA ALA A 5 8.04 -0.58 9.03
C ALA A 5 8.60 0.83 8.72
N ASN A 6 7.74 1.79 8.38
CA ASN A 6 8.15 3.19 8.21
C ASN A 6 8.76 3.75 9.50
N VAL A 7 8.04 3.64 10.62
CA VAL A 7 8.50 4.12 11.93
C VAL A 7 9.82 3.45 12.33
N ALA A 8 9.91 2.13 12.22
CA ALA A 8 11.12 1.38 12.55
C ALA A 8 12.31 1.82 11.68
N SER A 9 12.13 1.97 10.36
CA SER A 9 13.20 2.40 9.47
C SER A 9 13.70 3.81 9.79
N ARG A 10 12.82 4.72 10.23
CA ARG A 10 13.19 6.06 10.68
C ARG A 10 13.96 6.02 12.00
N VAL A 11 13.55 5.17 12.95
CA VAL A 11 14.29 4.98 14.22
C VAL A 11 15.69 4.44 13.94
N VAL A 12 15.82 3.42 13.10
CA VAL A 12 17.12 2.87 12.69
C VAL A 12 17.97 3.93 12.00
N TYR A 13 17.40 4.72 11.08
CA TYR A 13 18.09 5.84 10.45
C TYR A 13 18.63 6.83 11.48
N LEU A 14 17.80 7.28 12.42
CA LEU A 14 18.20 8.22 13.48
C LEU A 14 19.32 7.64 14.36
N SER A 15 19.18 6.40 14.82
CA SER A 15 20.20 5.73 15.64
C SER A 15 21.51 5.49 14.88
N SER A 16 21.44 5.28 13.56
CA SER A 16 22.63 5.06 12.73
C SER A 16 23.44 6.33 12.45
N LYS A 17 22.88 7.52 12.68
CA LYS A 17 23.60 8.80 12.44
C LYS A 17 24.83 8.98 13.31
N THR A 18 24.90 8.31 14.46
CA THR A 18 26.03 8.37 15.39
C THR A 18 26.97 7.16 15.25
N SER A 19 26.74 6.31 14.26
CA SER A 19 27.53 5.09 13.97
C SER A 19 28.40 5.28 12.73
N ASP A 20 29.40 4.41 12.53
CA ASP A 20 30.29 4.45 11.35
C ASP A 20 29.56 4.23 10.01
N LYS A 21 28.37 3.61 10.05
CA LYS A 21 27.53 3.34 8.88
C LYS A 21 26.12 3.88 9.11
N VAL A 22 25.68 4.74 8.18
CA VAL A 22 24.34 5.31 8.17
C VAL A 22 23.42 4.42 7.31
N TYR A 23 22.24 4.09 7.84
CA TYR A 23 21.21 3.33 7.14
C TYR A 23 20.06 4.26 6.76
N PRO A 24 19.85 4.59 5.47
CA PRO A 24 18.69 5.39 5.05
C PRO A 24 17.37 4.77 5.52
N HIS A 25 16.39 5.62 5.83
CA HIS A 25 15.03 5.16 6.11
C HIS A 25 14.35 4.74 4.81
N LEU A 26 13.33 3.89 4.92
CA LEU A 26 12.58 3.40 3.76
C LEU A 26 11.59 4.46 3.28
N THR A 27 11.58 4.69 1.98
CA THR A 27 10.61 5.53 1.26
C THR A 27 9.27 4.82 1.10
N LEU A 28 8.22 5.57 0.75
CA LEU A 28 6.90 4.99 0.51
C LEU A 28 6.88 3.94 -0.63
N PRO A 29 7.53 4.16 -1.79
CA PRO A 29 7.64 3.14 -2.82
C PRO A 29 8.35 1.86 -2.35
N GLU A 30 9.45 1.97 -1.59
CA GLU A 30 10.16 0.81 -1.05
C GLU A 30 9.30 0.03 -0.05
N LEU A 31 8.58 0.74 0.84
CA LEU A 31 7.65 0.11 1.78
C LEU A 31 6.51 -0.61 1.06
N THR A 32 5.97 0.01 0.01
CA THR A 32 4.89 -0.57 -0.81
C THR A 32 5.39 -1.80 -1.57
N TYR A 33 6.62 -1.73 -2.10
CA TYR A 33 7.27 -2.86 -2.74
C TYR A 33 7.42 -4.03 -1.77
N LEU A 34 7.98 -3.79 -0.58
CA LEU A 34 8.16 -4.84 0.43
C LEU A 34 6.84 -5.49 0.85
N ALA A 35 5.75 -4.70 0.91
CA ALA A 35 4.43 -5.20 1.27
C ALA A 35 3.70 -5.93 0.13
N THR A 36 4.16 -5.82 -1.11
CA THR A 36 3.52 -6.43 -2.30
C THR A 36 4.50 -7.33 -3.03
N MET A 37 5.23 -6.79 -4.01
CA MET A 37 6.15 -7.54 -4.87
C MET A 37 7.30 -8.21 -4.09
N GLY A 38 7.88 -7.54 -3.10
CA GLY A 38 8.91 -8.09 -2.23
C GLY A 38 8.39 -9.24 -1.36
N GLY A 39 7.13 -9.17 -0.91
CA GLY A 39 6.45 -10.27 -0.23
C GLY A 39 6.25 -11.47 -1.16
N ALA A 40 5.84 -11.24 -2.42
CA ALA A 40 5.70 -12.29 -3.42
C ALA A 40 7.04 -13.00 -3.71
N GLN A 41 8.14 -12.25 -3.83
CA GLN A 41 9.50 -12.81 -3.97
C GLN A 41 9.91 -13.65 -2.77
N LEU A 42 9.61 -13.19 -1.55
CA LEU A 42 9.95 -13.91 -0.32
C LEU A 42 9.33 -15.31 -0.27
N VAL A 43 8.13 -15.47 -0.86
CA VAL A 43 7.40 -16.74 -0.89
C VAL A 43 7.46 -17.45 -2.26
N ASN A 44 8.36 -17.05 -3.15
CA ASN A 44 8.57 -17.64 -4.47
C ASN A 44 7.31 -17.64 -5.37
N LEU A 45 6.50 -16.58 -5.28
CA LEU A 45 5.29 -16.32 -6.09
C LEU A 45 5.41 -15.05 -6.93
N GLU A 46 6.62 -14.53 -7.12
CA GLU A 46 6.91 -13.31 -7.86
C GLU A 46 6.48 -13.36 -9.33
N ASN A 47 6.33 -14.56 -9.91
CA ASN A 47 5.83 -14.73 -11.28
C ASN A 47 4.30 -14.89 -11.34
N VAL A 48 3.62 -14.93 -10.18
CA VAL A 48 2.18 -15.20 -10.07
C VAL A 48 1.41 -13.99 -9.54
N ILE A 49 1.94 -13.29 -8.54
CA ILE A 49 1.26 -12.16 -7.86
C ILE A 49 2.21 -10.99 -7.57
N GLY A 50 1.73 -9.97 -6.86
CA GLY A 50 2.53 -8.89 -6.28
C GLY A 50 2.56 -7.59 -7.09
N ASN A 51 2.13 -7.59 -8.36
CA ASN A 51 1.94 -6.40 -9.18
C ASN A 51 0.99 -6.67 -10.37
N PHE A 52 0.69 -5.65 -11.18
CA PHE A 52 -0.29 -5.71 -12.28
C PHE A 52 0.33 -6.02 -13.66
N ILE A 53 1.34 -6.91 -13.72
CA ILE A 53 1.92 -7.35 -15.00
C ILE A 53 1.00 -8.39 -15.67
N VAL A 54 0.81 -8.26 -16.98
CA VAL A 54 0.01 -9.23 -17.78
C VAL A 54 0.54 -10.65 -17.61
N GLY A 55 -0.36 -11.60 -17.37
CA GLY A 55 -0.05 -13.01 -17.13
C GLY A 55 -0.06 -13.40 -15.64
N LYS A 56 -0.06 -12.41 -14.73
CA LYS A 56 -0.23 -12.64 -13.28
C LYS A 56 -1.69 -12.73 -12.87
N GLU A 57 -1.92 -13.32 -11.71
CA GLU A 57 -3.24 -13.37 -11.08
C GLU A 57 -3.63 -11.98 -10.55
N PHE A 58 -4.92 -11.64 -10.68
CA PHE A 58 -5.45 -10.36 -10.20
C PHE A 58 -5.79 -10.45 -8.71
N ASP A 59 -4.77 -10.20 -7.89
CA ASP A 59 -4.87 -9.99 -6.46
C ASP A 59 -4.77 -8.48 -6.18
N ALA A 60 -5.88 -7.86 -5.78
CA ALA A 60 -5.99 -6.40 -5.74
C ALA A 60 -6.97 -5.92 -4.67
N LEU A 61 -6.75 -4.67 -4.24
CA LEU A 61 -7.69 -3.91 -3.44
C LEU A 61 -8.23 -2.75 -4.30
N LEU A 62 -9.55 -2.58 -4.32
CA LEU A 62 -10.18 -1.37 -4.83
C LEU A 62 -10.32 -0.40 -3.66
N ILE A 63 -9.62 0.73 -3.75
CA ILE A 63 -9.60 1.75 -2.71
C ILE A 63 -10.54 2.90 -3.08
N ASP A 64 -11.37 3.30 -2.13
CA ASP A 64 -12.21 4.49 -2.19
C ASP A 64 -11.73 5.50 -1.13
N PRO A 65 -10.96 6.53 -1.54
CA PRO A 65 -10.43 7.53 -0.62
C PRO A 65 -11.51 8.35 0.10
N GLU A 66 -12.68 8.49 -0.53
CA GLU A 66 -13.81 9.31 -0.07
C GLU A 66 -15.00 8.45 0.39
N ALA A 67 -14.74 7.19 0.73
CA ALA A 67 -15.74 6.29 1.29
C ALA A 67 -16.47 6.93 2.49
N GLU A 68 -17.74 6.56 2.67
CA GLU A 68 -18.53 7.06 3.80
C GLU A 68 -17.83 6.79 5.14
N GLY A 69 -17.62 7.85 5.92
CA GLY A 69 -16.90 7.76 7.20
C GLY A 69 -15.39 7.55 7.05
N SER A 70 -14.81 7.79 5.87
CA SER A 70 -13.36 7.77 5.63
C SER A 70 -12.63 8.67 6.64
N PRO A 71 -11.53 8.18 7.26
CA PRO A 71 -10.67 9.02 8.08
C PRO A 71 -9.79 9.96 7.23
N MET A 72 -9.82 9.83 5.91
CA MET A 72 -9.07 10.65 4.97
C MET A 72 -9.93 11.81 4.48
N GLN A 73 -9.34 13.00 4.43
CA GLN A 73 -9.92 14.14 3.74
C GLN A 73 -9.14 14.36 2.43
N ILE A 74 -9.85 14.39 1.31
CA ILE A 74 -9.29 14.65 -0.03
C ILE A 74 -9.57 16.11 -0.41
N PHE A 75 -8.58 16.76 -1.02
CA PHE A 75 -8.64 18.12 -1.51
C PHE A 75 -8.23 18.12 -2.99
N ASP A 76 -9.21 18.15 -3.89
CA ASP A 76 -9.03 17.98 -5.34
C ASP A 76 -7.96 18.89 -5.96
N GLU A 77 -7.85 20.12 -5.47
CA GLU A 77 -6.93 21.13 -5.99
C GLU A 77 -5.46 20.86 -5.65
N ILE A 78 -5.20 20.00 -4.65
CA ILE A 78 -3.86 19.82 -4.07
C ILE A 78 -3.44 18.35 -4.08
N ASP A 79 -4.37 17.41 -3.92
CA ASP A 79 -4.06 15.99 -3.74
C ASP A 79 -3.87 15.28 -5.09
N THR A 80 -2.62 15.05 -5.46
CA THR A 80 -2.26 14.14 -6.55
C THR A 80 -2.52 12.68 -6.15
N ILE A 81 -2.56 11.77 -7.12
CA ILE A 81 -2.74 10.34 -6.86
C ILE A 81 -1.69 9.79 -5.87
N ASP A 82 -0.43 10.22 -5.97
CA ASP A 82 0.63 9.81 -5.05
C ASP A 82 0.35 10.26 -3.62
N ARG A 83 -0.23 11.47 -3.47
CA ARG A 83 -0.58 12.02 -2.15
C ARG A 83 -1.84 11.38 -1.57
N ILE A 84 -2.82 11.05 -2.42
CA ILE A 84 -3.98 10.24 -2.03
C ILE A 84 -3.51 8.86 -1.57
N PHE A 85 -2.59 8.24 -2.30
CA PHE A 85 -2.00 6.95 -1.94
C PHE A 85 -1.22 7.02 -0.61
N GLU A 86 -0.39 8.05 -0.42
CA GLU A 86 0.29 8.31 0.86
C GLU A 86 -0.72 8.46 2.01
N LYS A 87 -1.76 9.27 1.83
CA LYS A 87 -2.85 9.43 2.80
C LYS A 87 -3.53 8.10 3.10
N PHE A 88 -3.81 7.26 2.11
CA PHE A 88 -4.38 5.92 2.34
C PHE A 88 -3.46 5.06 3.20
N ILE A 89 -2.16 5.01 2.86
CA ILE A 89 -1.19 4.21 3.60
C ILE A 89 -1.07 4.65 5.05
N PHE A 90 -1.17 5.95 5.37
CA PHE A 90 -0.95 6.48 6.72
C PHE A 90 -2.21 6.84 7.52
N LEU A 91 -3.34 7.10 6.87
CA LEU A 91 -4.60 7.51 7.51
C LEU A 91 -5.75 6.54 7.24
N GLY A 92 -5.81 5.94 6.05
CA GLY A 92 -6.89 5.06 5.64
C GLY A 92 -7.04 3.80 6.51
N ASP A 93 -8.21 3.18 6.43
CA ASP A 93 -8.51 1.90 7.08
C ASP A 93 -9.45 1.03 6.23
N ASP A 94 -10.09 0.03 6.83
CA ASP A 94 -10.95 -0.93 6.15
C ASP A 94 -12.16 -0.27 5.47
N ARG A 95 -12.63 0.89 5.96
CA ARG A 95 -13.71 1.66 5.33
C ARG A 95 -13.33 2.14 3.94
N ASN A 96 -12.05 2.38 3.69
CA ASN A 96 -11.54 2.79 2.38
C ASN A 96 -11.36 1.61 1.42
N ILE A 97 -11.47 0.36 1.87
CA ILE A 97 -11.33 -0.82 1.00
C ILE A 97 -12.71 -1.21 0.47
N LYS A 98 -13.05 -0.68 -0.71
CA LYS A 98 -14.35 -0.90 -1.35
C LYS A 98 -14.56 -2.34 -1.82
N ALA A 99 -13.52 -2.97 -2.34
CA ALA A 99 -13.56 -4.38 -2.76
C ALA A 99 -12.18 -5.05 -2.67
N VAL A 100 -12.20 -6.36 -2.46
CA VAL A 100 -11.02 -7.23 -2.43
C VAL A 100 -11.15 -8.28 -3.52
N PHE A 101 -10.11 -8.41 -4.33
CA PHE A 101 -10.03 -9.41 -5.39
C PHE A 101 -8.90 -10.39 -5.11
N VAL A 102 -9.19 -11.67 -5.30
CA VAL A 102 -8.22 -12.77 -5.23
C VAL A 102 -8.40 -13.62 -6.48
N ARG A 103 -7.36 -13.75 -7.29
CA ARG A 103 -7.34 -14.49 -8.55
C ARG A 103 -8.46 -14.05 -9.50
N GLY A 104 -8.71 -12.74 -9.57
CA GLY A 104 -9.76 -12.14 -10.40
C GLY A 104 -11.18 -12.26 -9.84
N ARG A 105 -11.39 -12.90 -8.68
CA ARG A 105 -12.71 -13.03 -8.05
C ARG A 105 -12.86 -12.01 -6.94
N LYS A 106 -13.99 -11.29 -6.91
CA LYS A 106 -14.36 -10.45 -5.77
C LYS A 106 -14.67 -11.36 -4.57
N VAL A 107 -13.94 -11.22 -3.48
CA VAL A 107 -14.10 -12.03 -2.25
C VAL A 107 -14.63 -11.24 -1.06
N SER A 108 -14.58 -9.90 -1.12
CA SER A 108 -15.12 -8.99 -0.10
C SER A 108 -15.46 -7.63 -0.71
N GLY A 109 -16.28 -6.85 -0.01
CA GLY A 109 -16.66 -5.49 -0.37
C GLY A 109 -18.04 -5.37 -1.00
N THR A 110 -18.38 -4.15 -1.44
CA THR A 110 -19.69 -3.80 -1.97
C THR A 110 -19.87 -4.20 -3.44
N ASP A 111 -21.09 -4.09 -3.97
CA ASP A 111 -21.32 -4.33 -5.39
C ASP A 111 -20.70 -3.23 -6.26
N ILE A 112 -19.99 -3.70 -7.28
CA ILE A 112 -19.18 -2.89 -8.20
C ILE A 112 -19.87 -2.72 -9.56
N THR A 113 -21.19 -2.89 -9.62
CA THR A 113 -21.98 -2.98 -10.86
C THR A 113 -21.98 -1.70 -11.70
N ASN A 114 -21.36 -0.61 -11.23
CA ASN A 114 -21.27 0.68 -11.92
C ASN A 114 -19.83 1.26 -11.86
N LEU A 115 -18.83 0.55 -12.38
CA LEU A 115 -17.54 1.13 -12.75
C LEU A 115 -17.55 1.52 -14.23
#